data_AF-L7URK0-F1
#
_entry.id   AF-L7URK0-F1
#
_cell.length_a   1.000
_cell.length_b   1.000
_cell.length_c   1.000
_cell.angle_alpha   90.00
_cell.angle_beta   90.00
_cell.angle_gamma   90.00
#
_symmetry.space_group_name_H-M   'P 1'
#
loop_
_entity.id
_entity.type
_entity.pdbx_description
1 polymer ?
#
loop_
_entity_poly.entity_id
_entity_poly.type
_entity_poly.pdbx_seq_one_letter_code
_entity_poly.pdbx_strand_id
1 'polypeptide(L)'
;MSHSRGLRVASLAVWGFLLLWGVPSVSAGAPAPGAAKKGACGAMAPGVEALLKPDSLVVFAELSGTAQSPRFLGEVVCQALAQGVPVRVGLLLPMEDQRDLEDFLAAGDVPDGPAAMPRGWFWGSTTRYWKGAASEAMYQLLRRLRELRRSKAPLEVFAYNTLDTPSAERMSTQARKVQAVVDASPGALTLLLSNRVFARTAKGLPTDAEFRSMGWHLAQAKRPMTALRLSHTGGSFWGCLEADVCEVHLIPGTGRGASPFVRLEASPDAEGFHGVFHVGALTASRPAVEEMYRRKKVATEASAAELRARAEAAYKARRYADCGRLYEEASRVESPEQGQDAYNAACCHALGKDTDAAFSMLRWAGDLKHDDWFHMQRDPDLAILRPSPSWRAKLEQVRFNLKHPWVLTGGNPKLVDLMLEEQNDWYGAEEGLPIDEAQVVPRSEKRRAEVLRMLEPGKGKSPSATDYLLATHVFLLGNSVEDARKARELAARAMAMDDEDLDAPMLAATAEDRELKARGKPQRFGTQRHQVEGQWRLYPVDPKTTDAEREKWRLPSLEELKREAEDPSPPASSP
;
A
#
# COMPACT_ATOMS: atom_id res chain seq x y z
N MET A 1 -59.97 -31.14 -23.50
CA MET A 1 -60.49 -29.98 -24.25
C MET A 1 -59.30 -29.40 -25.01
N SER A 2 -59.02 -29.81 -26.25
CA SER A 2 -59.69 -29.39 -27.52
C SER A 2 -59.63 -27.86 -27.67
N HIS A 3 -59.10 -27.19 -28.70
CA HIS A 3 -58.56 -27.44 -30.05
C HIS A 3 -57.72 -26.17 -30.39
N SER A 4 -56.50 -26.21 -30.92
CA SER A 4 -56.12 -26.28 -32.34
C SER A 4 -56.84 -25.32 -33.33
N ARG A 5 -55.99 -24.55 -34.04
CA ARG A 5 -56.05 -24.13 -35.47
C ARG A 5 -56.99 -22.98 -35.89
N GLY A 6 -56.35 -21.83 -36.16
CA GLY A 6 -56.21 -21.16 -37.47
C GLY A 6 -57.40 -20.99 -38.41
N LEU A 7 -57.55 -19.79 -38.99
CA LEU A 7 -57.87 -19.62 -40.41
C LEU A 7 -57.56 -18.18 -40.90
N ARG A 8 -57.23 -18.10 -42.19
CA ARG A 8 -56.83 -16.92 -42.98
C ARG A 8 -58.03 -16.29 -43.73
N VAL A 9 -57.74 -15.16 -44.40
CA VAL A 9 -58.39 -14.60 -45.63
C VAL A 9 -59.62 -13.73 -45.32
N ALA A 10 -59.94 -12.57 -45.93
CA ALA A 10 -59.52 -11.83 -47.12
C ALA A 10 -59.92 -10.34 -46.92
N SER A 11 -59.10 -9.39 -47.36
CA SER A 11 -59.29 -8.56 -48.57
C SER A 11 -60.36 -7.47 -48.49
N LEU A 12 -59.92 -6.22 -48.67
CA LEU A 12 -60.56 -5.26 -49.57
C LEU A 12 -59.48 -4.30 -50.08
N ALA A 13 -59.19 -4.40 -51.37
CA ALA A 13 -58.33 -3.51 -52.13
C ALA A 13 -59.18 -2.37 -52.70
N VAL A 14 -58.70 -1.13 -52.63
CA VAL A 14 -59.09 -0.07 -53.57
C VAL A 14 -57.85 0.75 -53.93
N TRP A 15 -57.71 0.95 -55.23
CA TRP A 15 -56.66 1.65 -55.96
C TRP A 15 -56.63 3.16 -55.71
N GLY A 16 -55.46 3.77 -55.91
CA GLY A 16 -55.37 5.22 -56.14
C GLY A 16 -53.94 5.76 -56.15
N PHE A 17 -53.41 5.98 -57.36
CA PHE A 17 -52.22 6.78 -57.67
C PHE A 17 -52.18 8.12 -56.90
N LEU A 18 -50.98 8.60 -56.52
CA LEU A 18 -50.43 9.92 -56.91
C LEU A 18 -49.16 10.30 -56.12
N LEU A 19 -48.12 10.64 -56.91
CA LEU A 19 -47.12 11.71 -56.73
C LEU A 19 -46.08 11.63 -55.59
N LEU A 20 -44.87 11.26 -56.02
CA LEU A 20 -43.59 11.62 -55.44
C LEU A 20 -43.41 13.15 -55.39
N TRP A 21 -43.43 13.74 -54.20
CA TRP A 21 -42.76 15.01 -53.91
C TRP A 21 -41.90 14.82 -52.66
N GLY A 22 -40.58 15.00 -52.85
CA GLY A 22 -39.59 14.91 -51.79
C GLY A 22 -39.76 16.03 -50.77
N VAL A 23 -39.86 15.63 -49.50
CA VAL A 23 -39.66 16.54 -48.36
C VAL A 23 -38.22 16.37 -47.91
N PRO A 24 -37.39 17.44 -47.89
CA PRO A 24 -36.06 17.35 -47.31
C PRO A 24 -36.23 17.23 -45.79
N SER A 25 -35.90 16.07 -45.25
CA SER A 25 -35.71 15.90 -43.81
C SER A 25 -34.52 16.76 -43.38
N VAL A 26 -34.81 17.94 -42.83
CA VAL A 26 -33.86 18.70 -42.03
C VAL A 26 -33.61 17.89 -40.75
N SER A 27 -32.64 16.99 -40.83
CA SER A 27 -31.97 16.49 -39.62
C SER A 27 -31.21 17.67 -39.04
N ALA A 28 -31.77 18.28 -38.01
CA ALA A 28 -31.01 19.15 -37.13
C ALA A 28 -29.92 18.29 -36.48
N GLY A 29 -28.75 18.25 -37.10
CA GLY A 29 -27.57 17.63 -36.54
C GLY A 29 -27.33 18.22 -35.16
N ALA A 30 -27.35 17.37 -34.14
CA ALA A 30 -26.90 17.75 -32.81
C ALA A 30 -25.50 18.38 -32.94
N PRO A 31 -25.23 19.53 -32.30
CA PRO A 31 -23.93 20.16 -32.39
C PRO A 31 -22.88 19.17 -31.85
N ALA A 32 -21.81 18.97 -32.62
CA ALA A 32 -20.68 18.14 -32.20
C ALA A 32 -20.18 18.59 -30.80
N PRO A 33 -19.84 17.65 -29.90
CA PRO A 33 -19.31 17.99 -28.59
C PRO A 33 -18.09 18.92 -28.76
N GLY A 34 -18.10 20.02 -28.02
CA GLY A 34 -17.20 21.15 -28.23
C GLY A 34 -15.74 20.72 -28.18
N ALA A 35 -15.07 20.75 -29.33
CA ALA A 35 -13.62 20.66 -29.39
C ALA A 35 -13.02 21.80 -28.55
N ALA A 36 -11.98 21.51 -27.76
CA ALA A 36 -11.23 22.55 -27.06
C ALA A 36 -10.76 23.59 -28.09
N LYS A 37 -10.97 24.89 -27.81
CA LYS A 37 -10.63 25.97 -28.77
C LYS A 37 -9.15 25.86 -29.19
N LYS A 38 -8.89 25.77 -30.51
CA LYS A 38 -7.52 25.86 -31.07
C LYS A 38 -6.82 27.09 -30.49
N GLY A 39 -5.71 26.87 -29.77
CA GLY A 39 -4.93 27.91 -29.06
C GLY A 39 -4.90 27.77 -27.53
N ALA A 40 -5.84 27.06 -26.91
CA ALA A 40 -5.91 26.91 -25.45
C ALA A 40 -4.92 25.88 -24.85
N CYS A 41 -4.29 25.06 -25.69
CA CYS A 41 -3.41 23.95 -25.27
C CYS A 41 -1.91 24.27 -25.35
N GLY A 42 -1.53 25.49 -25.75
CA GLY A 42 -0.13 25.83 -26.01
C GLY A 42 0.43 25.18 -27.29
N ALA A 43 1.74 25.35 -27.51
CA ALA A 43 2.44 24.72 -28.62
C ALA A 43 2.55 23.21 -28.42
N MET A 44 2.29 22.43 -29.48
CA MET A 44 2.45 20.99 -29.45
C MET A 44 3.95 20.63 -29.41
N ALA A 45 4.35 19.81 -28.45
CA ALA A 45 5.70 19.27 -28.42
C ALA A 45 5.96 18.41 -29.68
N PRO A 46 7.13 18.53 -30.34
CA PRO A 46 7.43 17.77 -31.55
C PRO A 46 7.23 16.26 -31.36
N GLY A 47 6.61 15.60 -32.34
CA GLY A 47 6.36 14.16 -32.35
C GLY A 47 5.09 13.71 -31.61
N VAL A 48 4.43 14.60 -30.86
CA VAL A 48 3.15 14.27 -30.18
C VAL A 48 2.06 13.95 -31.21
N GLU A 49 2.06 14.60 -32.37
CA GLU A 49 1.13 14.36 -33.47
C GLU A 49 1.09 12.89 -33.91
N ALA A 50 2.20 12.16 -33.78
CA ALA A 50 2.27 10.75 -34.14
C ALA A 50 1.48 9.83 -33.19
N LEU A 51 1.15 10.32 -31.99
CA LEU A 51 0.42 9.59 -30.94
C LEU A 51 -1.09 9.78 -31.03
N LEU A 52 -1.58 10.82 -31.72
CA LEU A 52 -2.98 11.27 -31.66
C LEU A 52 -3.90 10.48 -32.60
N LYS A 53 -3.81 9.15 -32.55
CA LYS A 53 -4.56 8.25 -33.45
C LYS A 53 -5.78 7.67 -32.72
N PRO A 54 -7.00 7.77 -33.30
CA PRO A 54 -8.16 7.01 -32.83
C PRO A 54 -7.85 5.51 -32.70
N ASP A 55 -8.52 4.83 -31.78
CA ASP A 55 -8.36 3.38 -31.54
C ASP A 55 -6.95 2.91 -31.15
N SER A 56 -6.06 3.84 -30.78
CA SER A 56 -4.72 3.52 -30.29
C SER A 56 -4.62 3.59 -28.76
N LEU A 57 -3.73 2.77 -28.21
CA LEU A 57 -3.36 2.75 -26.80
C LEU A 57 -1.93 3.26 -26.64
N VAL A 58 -1.74 4.37 -25.94
CA VAL A 58 -0.41 4.91 -25.63
C VAL A 58 -0.15 4.79 -24.14
N VAL A 59 0.98 4.19 -23.77
CA VAL A 59 1.39 4.01 -22.36
C VAL A 59 2.63 4.84 -22.08
N PHE A 60 2.50 5.82 -21.20
CA PHE A 60 3.61 6.63 -20.70
C PHE A 60 4.21 5.97 -19.46
N ALA A 61 5.40 5.38 -19.62
CA ALA A 61 6.20 4.84 -18.52
C ALA A 61 6.91 5.97 -17.76
N GLU A 62 6.27 6.47 -16.71
CA GLU A 62 6.75 7.57 -15.89
C GLU A 62 7.62 7.14 -14.70
N LEU A 63 8.15 8.16 -14.02
CA LEU A 63 8.73 8.10 -12.69
C LEU A 63 7.82 8.87 -11.73
N SER A 64 7.16 8.17 -10.81
CA SER A 64 6.29 8.77 -9.80
C SER A 64 7.07 9.75 -8.90
N GLY A 65 6.39 10.75 -8.36
CA GLY A 65 7.01 11.82 -7.59
C GLY A 65 7.71 12.89 -8.43
N THR A 66 7.40 12.99 -9.73
CA THR A 66 7.90 14.05 -10.62
C THR A 66 6.78 14.95 -11.12
N ALA A 67 7.09 16.23 -11.35
CA ALA A 67 6.09 17.19 -11.81
C ALA A 67 5.79 17.11 -13.32
N GLN A 68 6.75 16.62 -14.08
CA GLN A 68 6.78 16.76 -15.53
C GLN A 68 5.94 15.70 -16.25
N SER A 69 5.96 14.44 -15.80
CA SER A 69 5.21 13.36 -16.45
C SER A 69 3.70 13.56 -16.43
N PRO A 70 3.05 13.88 -15.28
CA PRO A 70 1.61 14.18 -15.26
C PRO A 70 1.26 15.42 -16.09
N ARG A 71 2.10 16.46 -16.04
CA ARG A 71 1.92 17.69 -16.84
C ARG A 71 1.92 17.40 -18.34
N PHE A 72 2.94 16.67 -18.81
CA PHE A 72 3.08 16.31 -20.21
C PHE A 72 1.88 15.48 -20.70
N LEU A 73 1.39 14.54 -19.90
CA LEU A 73 0.16 13.82 -20.23
C LEU A 73 -1.03 14.77 -20.40
N GLY A 74 -1.23 15.72 -19.48
CA GLY A 74 -2.28 16.72 -19.59
C GLY A 74 -2.19 17.58 -20.85
N GLU A 75 -0.97 17.90 -21.30
CA GLU A 75 -0.72 18.58 -22.57
C GLU A 75 -1.14 17.71 -23.75
N VAL A 76 -0.74 16.43 -23.80
CA VAL A 76 -1.13 15.49 -24.87
C VAL A 76 -2.65 15.31 -24.93
N VAL A 77 -3.32 15.18 -23.78
CA VAL A 77 -4.80 15.11 -23.71
C VAL A 77 -5.43 16.35 -24.32
N CYS A 78 -4.95 17.54 -23.95
CA CYS A 78 -5.47 18.80 -24.50
C CYS A 78 -5.29 18.85 -26.02
N GLN A 79 -4.10 18.49 -26.52
CA GLN A 79 -3.81 18.49 -27.95
C GLN A 79 -4.69 17.50 -28.72
N ALA A 80 -4.93 16.29 -28.20
CA ALA A 80 -5.83 15.30 -28.79
C ALA A 80 -7.27 15.83 -28.90
N LEU A 81 -7.81 16.39 -27.81
CA LEU A 81 -9.16 16.96 -27.77
C LEU A 81 -9.30 18.18 -28.69
N ALA A 82 -8.26 19.01 -28.81
CA ALA A 82 -8.24 20.14 -29.73
C ALA A 82 -8.22 19.72 -31.22
N GLN A 83 -7.77 18.49 -31.51
CA GLN A 83 -7.86 17.87 -32.83
C GLN A 83 -9.17 17.10 -33.04
N GLY A 84 -10.09 17.11 -32.06
CA GLY A 84 -11.37 16.42 -32.15
C GLY A 84 -11.29 14.91 -31.93
N VAL A 85 -10.18 14.40 -31.39
CA VAL A 85 -10.01 12.99 -31.04
C VAL A 85 -10.58 12.76 -29.63
N PRO A 86 -11.58 11.87 -29.45
CA PRO A 86 -12.04 11.47 -28.12
C PRO A 86 -10.91 10.84 -27.31
N VAL A 87 -10.81 11.15 -26.03
CA VAL A 87 -9.70 10.69 -25.18
C VAL A 87 -10.21 9.94 -23.96
N ARG A 88 -9.55 8.83 -23.65
CA ARG A 88 -9.63 8.12 -22.37
C ARG A 88 -8.29 8.24 -21.66
N VAL A 89 -8.30 8.65 -20.39
CA VAL A 89 -7.10 8.73 -19.57
C VAL A 89 -7.16 7.68 -18.48
N GLY A 90 -6.26 6.70 -18.53
CA GLY A 90 -6.11 5.73 -17.45
C GLY A 90 -5.02 6.16 -16.49
N LEU A 91 -5.36 6.25 -15.21
CA LEU A 91 -4.43 6.57 -14.14
C LEU A 91 -4.26 5.37 -13.21
N LEU A 92 -3.04 5.17 -12.71
CA LEU A 92 -2.70 4.10 -11.76
C LEU A 92 -3.26 4.38 -10.35
N LEU A 93 -4.55 4.70 -10.27
CA LEU A 93 -5.37 4.90 -9.08
C LEU A 93 -6.14 3.59 -8.77
N PRO A 94 -6.44 3.30 -7.49
CA PRO A 94 -7.27 2.14 -7.11
C PRO A 94 -8.62 2.17 -7.80
N MET A 95 -9.05 1.03 -8.36
CA MET A 95 -10.34 0.90 -9.04
C MET A 95 -11.53 1.20 -8.12
N GLU A 96 -11.36 0.98 -6.81
CA GLU A 96 -12.33 1.26 -5.75
C GLU A 96 -12.63 2.75 -5.64
N ASP A 97 -11.65 3.61 -5.95
CA ASP A 97 -11.76 5.07 -5.89
C ASP A 97 -12.36 5.68 -7.18
N GLN A 98 -12.79 4.84 -8.16
CA GLN A 98 -13.34 5.32 -9.43
C GLN A 98 -14.54 6.24 -9.25
N ARG A 99 -15.40 5.98 -8.26
CA ARG A 99 -16.58 6.82 -7.99
C ARG A 99 -16.16 8.21 -7.50
N ASP A 100 -15.24 8.27 -6.54
CA ASP A 100 -14.74 9.52 -5.98
C ASP A 100 -13.99 10.35 -7.04
N LEU A 101 -13.26 9.67 -7.94
CA LEU A 101 -12.63 10.29 -9.11
C LEU A 101 -13.67 10.95 -10.03
N GLU A 102 -14.75 10.24 -10.36
CA GLU A 102 -15.82 10.79 -11.19
C GLU A 102 -16.54 11.96 -10.52
N ASP A 103 -16.83 11.85 -9.22
CA ASP A 103 -17.44 12.93 -8.45
C ASP A 103 -16.55 14.20 -8.45
N PHE A 104 -15.24 14.04 -8.30
CA PHE A 104 -14.28 15.14 -8.40
C PHE A 104 -14.28 15.79 -9.79
N LEU A 105 -14.28 14.98 -10.85
CA LEU A 105 -14.26 15.47 -12.24
C LEU A 105 -15.59 16.10 -12.65
N ALA A 106 -16.71 15.70 -12.05
CA ALA A 106 -18.04 16.25 -12.28
C ALA A 106 -18.33 17.51 -11.46
N ALA A 107 -17.66 17.69 -10.32
CA ALA A 107 -17.89 18.82 -9.44
C ALA A 107 -17.74 20.18 -10.17
N GLY A 108 -18.59 21.14 -9.80
CA GLY A 108 -18.68 22.47 -10.43
C GLY A 108 -17.48 23.36 -10.11
N ASP A 109 -17.60 24.26 -9.16
CA ASP A 109 -16.46 24.98 -8.59
C ASP A 109 -16.05 24.28 -7.29
N VAL A 110 -14.78 23.95 -7.15
CA VAL A 110 -14.25 23.38 -5.91
C VAL A 110 -13.16 24.35 -5.41
N PRO A 111 -13.12 24.65 -4.10
CA PRO A 111 -12.09 25.50 -3.54
C PRO A 111 -10.69 25.05 -3.97
N ASP A 112 -9.80 26.00 -4.23
CA ASP A 112 -8.39 25.69 -4.48
C ASP A 112 -7.80 24.97 -3.25
N GLY A 113 -7.07 23.88 -3.49
CA GLY A 113 -6.26 23.19 -2.49
C GLY A 113 -6.76 21.80 -2.06
N PRO A 114 -6.03 21.11 -1.16
CA PRO A 114 -6.19 19.67 -0.91
C PRO A 114 -7.54 19.26 -0.28
N ALA A 115 -8.31 20.18 0.30
CA ALA A 115 -9.68 19.91 0.77
C ALA A 115 -10.67 19.57 -0.36
N ALA A 116 -10.29 19.88 -1.60
CA ALA A 116 -10.97 19.55 -2.85
C ALA A 116 -10.84 18.08 -3.26
N MET A 117 -9.86 17.36 -2.72
CA MET A 117 -9.48 16.07 -3.24
C MET A 117 -10.59 15.03 -3.05
N PRO A 118 -10.71 14.05 -3.96
CA PRO A 118 -11.53 12.88 -3.72
C PRO A 118 -11.14 12.29 -2.37
N ARG A 119 -12.12 12.11 -1.46
CA ARG A 119 -11.88 11.62 -0.09
C ARG A 119 -11.52 10.13 -0.02
N GLY A 120 -11.15 9.54 -1.15
CA GLY A 120 -10.80 8.15 -1.31
C GLY A 120 -9.46 7.80 -0.67
N TRP A 121 -9.30 6.50 -0.42
CA TRP A 121 -8.17 5.89 0.28
C TRP A 121 -6.82 6.28 -0.34
N PHE A 122 -6.73 6.42 -1.66
CA PHE A 122 -5.48 6.78 -2.35
C PHE A 122 -4.90 8.14 -1.92
N TRP A 123 -5.74 9.17 -1.76
CA TRP A 123 -5.26 10.52 -1.42
C TRP A 123 -5.02 10.70 0.09
N GLY A 124 -5.62 9.85 0.93
CA GLY A 124 -5.41 9.84 2.38
C GLY A 124 -4.41 8.77 2.87
N SER A 125 -3.84 7.95 1.98
CA SER A 125 -2.98 6.84 2.39
C SER A 125 -1.60 7.33 2.85
N THR A 126 -1.21 6.93 4.05
CA THR A 126 0.15 7.11 4.59
C THR A 126 1.13 6.01 4.15
N THR A 127 0.68 5.05 3.35
CA THR A 127 1.49 3.89 2.96
C THR A 127 2.57 4.29 1.96
N ARG A 128 3.82 3.86 2.22
CA ARG A 128 5.03 4.18 1.42
C ARG A 128 4.88 4.01 -0.09
N TYR A 129 4.06 3.07 -0.54
CA TYR A 129 3.82 2.75 -1.95
C TYR A 129 3.07 3.84 -2.74
N TRP A 130 2.31 4.70 -2.06
CA TRP A 130 1.40 5.66 -2.69
C TRP A 130 1.89 7.11 -2.64
N LYS A 131 2.84 7.42 -1.76
CA LYS A 131 3.22 8.81 -1.48
C LYS A 131 3.79 9.55 -2.70
N GLY A 132 4.50 8.85 -3.61
CA GLY A 132 4.97 9.45 -4.88
C GLY A 132 3.91 9.50 -5.98
N ALA A 133 2.88 8.65 -5.92
CA ALA A 133 1.78 8.61 -6.90
C ALA A 133 0.67 9.63 -6.57
N ALA A 134 0.36 9.82 -5.29
CA ALA A 134 -0.57 10.82 -4.77
C ALA A 134 0.08 12.23 -4.66
N SER A 135 0.71 12.67 -5.74
CA SER A 135 1.54 13.88 -5.78
C SER A 135 0.77 15.15 -6.17
N GLU A 136 1.32 16.33 -5.83
CA GLU A 136 0.78 17.62 -6.27
C GLU A 136 0.61 17.69 -7.80
N ALA A 137 1.56 17.13 -8.55
CA ALA A 137 1.46 17.08 -10.00
C ALA A 137 0.29 16.24 -10.52
N MET A 138 -0.05 15.14 -9.83
CA MET A 138 -1.22 14.33 -10.16
C MET A 138 -2.52 15.09 -9.86
N TYR A 139 -2.56 15.85 -8.76
CA TYR A 139 -3.68 16.75 -8.47
C TYR A 139 -3.88 17.80 -9.56
N GLN A 140 -2.79 18.45 -9.97
CA GLN A 140 -2.83 19.44 -11.05
C GLN A 140 -3.27 18.81 -12.38
N LEU A 141 -2.86 17.58 -12.67
CA LEU A 141 -3.38 16.82 -13.81
C LEU A 141 -4.90 16.60 -13.70
N LEU A 142 -5.41 16.12 -12.56
CA LEU A 142 -6.85 15.92 -12.37
C LEU A 142 -7.66 17.21 -12.52
N ARG A 143 -7.15 18.33 -11.99
CA ARG A 143 -7.76 19.66 -12.19
C ARG A 143 -7.82 20.03 -13.66
N ARG A 144 -6.72 19.84 -14.39
CA ARG A 144 -6.65 20.09 -15.84
C ARG A 144 -7.65 19.24 -16.61
N LEU A 145 -7.76 17.95 -16.29
CA LEU A 145 -8.71 17.02 -16.92
C LEU A 145 -10.17 17.44 -16.65
N ARG A 146 -10.46 17.90 -15.44
CA ARG A 146 -11.77 18.45 -15.09
C ARG A 146 -12.12 19.71 -15.89
N GLU A 147 -11.19 20.65 -16.03
CA GLU A 147 -11.40 21.86 -16.86
C GLU A 147 -11.71 21.49 -18.31
N LEU A 148 -10.99 20.51 -18.87
CA LEU A 148 -11.23 20.00 -20.22
C LEU A 148 -12.60 19.32 -20.33
N ARG A 149 -13.02 18.55 -19.31
CA ARG A 149 -14.35 17.93 -19.29
C ARG A 149 -15.46 18.99 -19.17
N ARG A 150 -15.26 20.07 -18.40
CA ARG A 150 -16.20 21.21 -18.30
C ARG A 150 -16.39 21.93 -19.63
N SER A 151 -15.39 21.90 -20.54
CA SER A 151 -15.56 22.42 -21.89
C SER A 151 -16.40 21.51 -22.82
N LYS A 152 -17.05 20.47 -22.26
CA LYS A 152 -17.82 19.43 -22.98
C LYS A 152 -16.98 18.63 -23.97
N ALA A 153 -15.67 18.55 -23.74
CA ALA A 153 -14.78 17.73 -24.54
C ALA A 153 -15.07 16.23 -24.26
N PRO A 154 -14.97 15.35 -25.28
CA PRO A 154 -15.18 13.91 -25.11
C PRO A 154 -14.00 13.26 -24.36
N LEU A 155 -14.00 13.41 -23.03
CA LEU A 155 -12.93 12.98 -22.12
C LEU A 155 -13.46 12.07 -21.00
N GLU A 156 -13.03 10.82 -21.01
CA GLU A 156 -13.24 9.84 -19.93
C GLU A 156 -11.94 9.65 -19.14
N VAL A 157 -12.03 9.43 -17.82
CA VAL A 157 -10.87 9.17 -16.95
C VAL A 157 -11.19 7.95 -16.11
N PHE A 158 -10.26 7.00 -16.03
CA PHE A 158 -10.49 5.76 -15.29
C PHE A 158 -9.29 5.35 -14.44
N ALA A 159 -9.62 4.75 -13.29
CA ALA A 159 -8.71 4.08 -12.40
C ALA A 159 -8.54 2.62 -12.83
N TYR A 160 -7.31 2.11 -12.78
CA TYR A 160 -7.02 0.74 -13.21
C TYR A 160 -6.09 -0.05 -12.29
N ASN A 161 -5.72 0.49 -11.12
CA ASN A 161 -4.92 -0.25 -10.16
C ASN A 161 -5.79 -1.16 -9.27
N THR A 162 -5.25 -2.28 -8.82
CA THR A 162 -5.90 -3.19 -7.86
C THR A 162 -5.00 -3.38 -6.65
N LEU A 163 -5.58 -3.34 -5.44
CA LEU A 163 -4.86 -3.48 -4.16
C LEU A 163 -5.02 -4.88 -3.58
N ASP A 164 -6.22 -5.46 -3.67
CA ASP A 164 -6.62 -6.70 -3.00
C ASP A 164 -6.34 -7.97 -3.84
N THR A 165 -5.83 -7.81 -5.05
CA THR A 165 -5.45 -8.94 -5.91
C THR A 165 -4.08 -9.50 -5.52
N PRO A 166 -3.91 -10.84 -5.47
CA PRO A 166 -2.61 -11.47 -5.27
C PRO A 166 -1.54 -10.91 -6.21
N SER A 167 -0.31 -10.76 -5.71
CA SER A 167 0.79 -10.13 -6.46
C SER A 167 1.01 -10.77 -7.85
N ALA A 168 0.90 -12.10 -7.93
CA ALA A 168 1.03 -12.87 -9.17
C ALA A 168 -0.02 -12.52 -10.24
N GLU A 169 -1.19 -12.03 -9.84
CA GLU A 169 -2.31 -11.73 -10.74
C GLU A 169 -2.53 -10.22 -10.96
N ARG A 170 -1.89 -9.37 -10.14
CA ARG A 170 -2.06 -7.91 -10.15
C ARG A 170 -1.93 -7.31 -11.55
N MET A 171 -0.83 -7.60 -12.24
CA MET A 171 -0.54 -7.06 -13.59
C MET A 171 -1.57 -7.52 -14.63
N SER A 172 -1.99 -8.78 -14.56
CA SER A 172 -3.01 -9.33 -15.46
C SER A 172 -4.39 -8.68 -15.23
N THR A 173 -4.72 -8.36 -13.99
CA THR A 173 -5.99 -7.71 -13.61
C THR A 173 -6.04 -6.26 -14.07
N GLN A 174 -4.95 -5.50 -13.87
CA GLN A 174 -4.78 -4.15 -14.41
C GLN A 174 -4.96 -4.16 -15.95
N ALA A 175 -4.30 -5.10 -16.63
CA ALA A 175 -4.39 -5.22 -18.09
C ALA A 175 -5.82 -5.55 -18.56
N ARG A 176 -6.54 -6.45 -17.86
CA ARG A 176 -7.95 -6.76 -18.16
C ARG A 176 -8.86 -5.55 -18.01
N LYS A 177 -8.68 -4.74 -16.96
CA LYS A 177 -9.45 -3.51 -16.77
C LYS A 177 -9.23 -2.53 -17.92
N VAL A 178 -7.96 -2.30 -18.29
CA VAL A 178 -7.62 -1.45 -19.44
C VAL A 178 -8.26 -1.98 -20.71
N GLN A 179 -8.16 -3.28 -20.99
CA GLN A 179 -8.76 -3.90 -22.18
C GLN A 179 -10.27 -3.72 -22.21
N ALA A 180 -10.96 -3.94 -21.09
CA ALA A 180 -12.40 -3.74 -21.00
C ALA A 180 -12.82 -2.29 -21.30
N VAL A 181 -12.06 -1.30 -20.82
CA VAL A 181 -12.31 0.12 -21.12
C VAL A 181 -12.00 0.43 -22.59
N VAL A 182 -10.92 -0.11 -23.13
CA VAL A 182 -10.55 0.03 -24.55
C VAL A 182 -11.67 -0.51 -25.44
N ASP A 183 -12.26 -1.66 -25.08
CA ASP A 183 -13.31 -2.36 -25.82
C ASP A 183 -14.67 -1.68 -25.77
N ALA A 184 -15.00 -1.04 -24.65
CA ALA A 184 -16.31 -0.42 -24.45
C ALA A 184 -16.55 0.81 -25.34
N SER A 185 -15.49 1.51 -25.76
CA SER A 185 -15.59 2.79 -26.49
C SER A 185 -14.65 2.83 -27.71
N PRO A 186 -15.00 2.18 -28.84
CA PRO A 186 -14.27 2.32 -30.10
C PRO A 186 -14.21 3.79 -30.58
N GLY A 187 -13.14 4.17 -31.26
CA GLY A 187 -12.88 5.50 -31.80
C GLY A 187 -12.15 6.47 -30.88
N ALA A 188 -11.94 6.12 -29.60
CA ALA A 188 -11.21 6.96 -28.65
C ALA A 188 -9.73 6.59 -28.53
N LEU A 189 -8.86 7.59 -28.45
CA LEU A 189 -7.45 7.44 -28.07
C LEU A 189 -7.37 7.14 -26.57
N THR A 190 -6.66 6.08 -26.19
CA THR A 190 -6.44 5.74 -24.77
C THR A 190 -5.02 6.10 -24.36
N LEU A 191 -4.87 6.97 -23.37
CA LEU A 191 -3.59 7.39 -22.82
C LEU A 191 -3.47 6.87 -21.38
N LEU A 192 -2.47 6.03 -21.11
CA LEU A 192 -2.20 5.49 -19.77
C LEU A 192 -0.96 6.14 -19.17
N LEU A 193 -1.07 6.53 -17.90
CA LEU A 193 0.09 6.88 -17.08
C LEU A 193 0.42 5.73 -16.14
N SER A 194 1.62 5.16 -16.28
CA SER A 194 2.05 3.98 -15.53
C SER A 194 3.51 4.10 -15.13
N ASN A 195 3.92 3.41 -14.07
CA ASN A 195 5.36 3.27 -13.80
C ASN A 195 6.04 2.43 -14.90
N ARG A 196 7.38 2.58 -15.02
CA ARG A 196 8.19 1.87 -16.02
C ARG A 196 8.05 0.36 -15.96
N VAL A 197 8.07 -0.26 -14.78
CA VAL A 197 8.04 -1.72 -14.64
C VAL A 197 6.74 -2.30 -15.22
N PHE A 198 5.59 -1.67 -14.92
CA PHE A 198 4.30 -2.15 -15.36
C PHE A 198 4.05 -1.89 -16.85
N ALA A 199 4.68 -0.86 -17.43
CA ALA A 199 4.48 -0.46 -18.82
C ALA A 199 5.32 -1.23 -19.85
N ARG A 200 6.34 -2.01 -19.42
CA ARG A 200 7.18 -2.83 -20.31
C ARG A 200 6.31 -3.72 -21.18
N THR A 201 6.63 -3.90 -22.46
CA THR A 201 5.91 -4.87 -23.31
C THR A 201 6.71 -6.15 -23.55
N ALA A 202 8.02 -6.13 -23.28
CA ALA A 202 8.83 -7.34 -23.24
C ALA A 202 8.51 -8.14 -21.96
N LYS A 203 8.65 -9.47 -22.08
CA LYS A 203 8.58 -10.38 -20.92
C LYS A 203 9.89 -10.29 -20.14
N GLY A 204 9.79 -10.39 -18.82
CA GLY A 204 10.92 -10.54 -17.93
C GLY A 204 11.53 -9.24 -17.41
N LEU A 205 12.24 -9.39 -16.31
CA LEU A 205 13.12 -8.44 -15.64
C LEU A 205 14.51 -9.09 -15.50
N PRO A 206 15.57 -8.31 -15.26
CA PRO A 206 16.90 -8.86 -14.99
C PRO A 206 16.93 -9.88 -13.83
N THR A 207 16.06 -9.69 -12.83
CA THR A 207 15.95 -10.53 -11.63
C THR A 207 14.86 -11.60 -11.73
N ASP A 208 13.95 -11.52 -12.71
CA ASP A 208 12.86 -12.47 -12.91
C ASP A 208 12.50 -12.56 -14.40
N ALA A 209 13.07 -13.55 -15.08
CA ALA A 209 12.82 -13.78 -16.51
C ALA A 209 11.36 -14.13 -16.84
N GLU A 210 10.59 -14.62 -15.86
CA GLU A 210 9.20 -15.02 -16.04
C GLU A 210 8.19 -13.90 -15.77
N PHE A 211 8.66 -12.74 -15.27
CA PHE A 211 7.83 -11.58 -14.97
C PHE A 211 6.98 -11.14 -16.17
N ARG A 212 5.68 -10.96 -15.94
CA ARG A 212 4.70 -10.49 -16.95
C ARG A 212 4.09 -9.18 -16.49
N SER A 213 4.57 -8.09 -17.05
CA SER A 213 4.06 -6.74 -16.79
C SER A 213 2.65 -6.54 -17.37
N MET A 214 1.96 -5.48 -16.92
CA MET A 214 0.69 -5.06 -17.52
C MET A 214 0.86 -4.78 -19.03
N GLY A 215 1.94 -4.10 -19.44
CA GLY A 215 2.24 -3.82 -20.84
C GLY A 215 2.46 -5.09 -21.68
N TRP A 216 3.07 -6.14 -21.11
CA TRP A 216 3.21 -7.43 -21.78
C TRP A 216 1.85 -8.07 -22.04
N HIS A 217 0.97 -8.06 -21.02
CA HIS A 217 -0.41 -8.57 -21.15
C HIS A 217 -1.22 -7.77 -22.18
N LEU A 218 -1.07 -6.45 -22.22
CA LEU A 218 -1.73 -5.59 -23.21
C LEU A 218 -1.23 -5.88 -24.64
N ALA A 219 0.07 -6.10 -24.81
CA ALA A 219 0.64 -6.46 -26.10
C ALA A 219 0.11 -7.80 -26.65
N GLN A 220 -0.29 -8.74 -25.78
CA GLN A 220 -0.89 -10.01 -26.21
C GLN A 220 -2.23 -9.83 -26.94
N ALA A 221 -2.93 -8.71 -26.71
CA ALA A 221 -4.20 -8.41 -27.39
C ALA A 221 -4.02 -8.02 -28.87
N LYS A 222 -2.78 -7.87 -29.36
CA LYS A 222 -2.43 -7.52 -30.75
C LYS A 222 -3.16 -6.30 -31.30
N ARG A 223 -3.39 -5.30 -30.43
CA ARG A 223 -4.00 -4.01 -30.79
C ARG A 223 -2.93 -2.95 -31.05
N PRO A 224 -3.25 -1.88 -31.80
CA PRO A 224 -2.35 -0.73 -31.93
C PRO A 224 -2.00 -0.16 -30.55
N MET A 225 -0.77 -0.41 -30.11
CA MET A 225 -0.23 0.02 -28.83
C MET A 225 1.12 0.68 -29.02
N THR A 226 1.40 1.73 -28.25
CA THR A 226 2.70 2.41 -28.20
C THR A 226 3.09 2.63 -26.74
N ALA A 227 4.11 1.92 -26.26
CA ALA A 227 4.69 2.15 -24.94
C ALA A 227 5.90 3.07 -25.06
N LEU A 228 5.91 4.20 -24.33
CA LEU A 228 6.98 5.20 -24.36
C LEU A 228 7.67 5.27 -23.02
N ARG A 229 9.01 5.21 -23.00
CA ARG A 229 9.81 5.39 -21.79
C ARG A 229 10.10 6.85 -21.52
N LEU A 230 10.05 7.25 -20.25
CA LEU A 230 10.48 8.58 -19.82
C LEU A 230 11.94 8.83 -20.20
N SER A 231 12.19 10.01 -20.78
CA SER A 231 13.51 10.60 -20.97
C SER A 231 13.56 11.98 -20.32
N HIS A 232 14.69 12.30 -19.69
CA HIS A 232 14.89 13.58 -18.99
C HIS A 232 16.36 14.00 -19.03
N THR A 233 16.64 15.27 -18.69
CA THR A 233 17.99 15.83 -18.54
C THR A 233 18.55 15.74 -17.13
N GLY A 234 17.80 15.16 -16.21
CA GLY A 234 18.18 14.99 -14.80
C GLY A 234 17.33 15.90 -13.93
N GLY A 235 17.68 16.01 -12.66
CA GLY A 235 16.98 16.88 -11.72
C GLY A 235 16.62 16.13 -10.46
N SER A 236 15.37 16.24 -10.03
CA SER A 236 14.89 15.63 -8.79
C SER A 236 13.56 14.92 -8.94
N PHE A 237 13.33 13.93 -8.09
CA PHE A 237 12.04 13.30 -7.86
C PHE A 237 11.81 13.14 -6.35
N TRP A 238 10.55 13.04 -5.94
CA TRP A 238 10.22 12.74 -4.55
C TRP A 238 9.96 11.24 -4.40
N GLY A 239 10.53 10.59 -3.39
CA GLY A 239 10.34 9.16 -3.18
C GLY A 239 10.88 8.67 -1.85
N CYS A 240 10.53 7.44 -1.49
CA CYS A 240 11.00 6.76 -0.29
C CYS A 240 11.94 5.63 -0.74
N LEU A 241 13.23 5.93 -0.87
CA LEU A 241 14.24 4.94 -1.27
C LEU A 241 14.71 4.09 -0.07
N GLU A 242 14.65 4.67 1.13
CA GLU A 242 14.90 3.99 2.40
C GLU A 242 13.57 3.73 3.14
N ALA A 243 13.57 2.81 4.09
CA ALA A 243 12.39 2.54 4.91
C ALA A 243 12.02 3.80 5.71
N ASP A 244 10.77 4.25 5.56
CA ASP A 244 10.12 5.35 6.27
C ASP A 244 10.67 6.78 6.11
N VAL A 245 11.81 6.95 5.41
CA VAL A 245 12.31 8.28 5.00
C VAL A 245 11.92 8.56 3.55
N CYS A 246 11.02 9.52 3.37
CA CYS A 246 10.61 10.00 2.06
C CYS A 246 11.10 11.43 1.84
N GLU A 247 11.88 11.64 0.79
CA GLU A 247 12.56 12.90 0.56
C GLU A 247 12.76 13.19 -0.92
N VAL A 248 13.43 14.31 -1.20
CA VAL A 248 13.79 14.71 -2.55
C VAL A 248 15.10 14.02 -2.93
N HIS A 249 15.01 13.17 -3.94
CA HIS A 249 16.15 12.44 -4.50
C HIS A 249 16.63 13.11 -5.79
N LEU A 250 17.94 13.15 -5.98
CA LEU A 250 18.55 13.61 -7.21
C LEU A 250 18.67 12.46 -8.21
N ILE A 251 18.41 12.74 -9.48
CA ILE A 251 18.54 11.76 -10.55
C ILE A 251 19.38 12.33 -11.70
N PRO A 252 20.44 11.62 -12.14
CA PRO A 252 21.19 12.03 -13.32
C PRO A 252 20.33 11.83 -14.57
N GLY A 253 20.52 12.64 -15.60
CA GLY A 253 19.79 12.48 -16.85
C GLY A 253 20.66 12.47 -18.08
N THR A 254 19.99 12.47 -19.23
CA THR A 254 20.60 12.40 -20.55
C THR A 254 20.75 13.80 -21.13
N GLY A 255 21.85 14.10 -21.84
CA GLY A 255 22.13 15.44 -22.40
C GLY A 255 21.25 15.87 -23.59
N ARG A 256 19.95 15.57 -23.58
CA ARG A 256 19.01 15.74 -24.72
C ARG A 256 18.29 17.09 -24.76
N GLY A 257 18.72 18.09 -23.98
CA GLY A 257 18.17 19.45 -23.96
C GLY A 257 16.90 19.61 -23.11
N ALA A 258 16.45 20.84 -22.89
CA ALA A 258 15.35 21.12 -21.94
C ALA A 258 13.94 20.98 -22.53
N SER A 259 13.80 21.00 -23.86
CA SER A 259 12.49 21.07 -24.52
C SER A 259 11.81 19.69 -24.62
N PRO A 260 10.52 19.57 -24.27
CA PRO A 260 9.78 18.31 -24.42
C PRO A 260 9.63 17.85 -25.87
N PHE A 261 9.64 16.54 -26.10
CA PHE A 261 9.37 15.92 -27.41
C PHE A 261 8.98 14.45 -27.26
N VAL A 262 8.39 13.88 -28.32
CA VAL A 262 8.21 12.44 -28.47
C VAL A 262 9.07 11.95 -29.63
N ARG A 263 9.73 10.81 -29.44
CA ARG A 263 10.49 10.15 -30.51
C ARG A 263 10.19 8.67 -30.51
N LEU A 264 9.57 8.21 -31.60
CA LEU A 264 9.33 6.80 -31.86
C LEU A 264 10.60 6.18 -32.47
N GLU A 265 10.86 4.93 -32.12
CA GLU A 265 11.93 4.13 -32.71
C GLU A 265 11.34 3.19 -33.77
N ALA A 266 12.16 2.71 -34.70
CA ALA A 266 11.72 1.81 -35.77
C ALA A 266 11.26 0.43 -35.23
N SER A 267 11.78 0.02 -34.08
CA SER A 267 11.44 -1.21 -33.39
C SER A 267 11.50 -1.00 -31.87
N PRO A 268 10.76 -1.80 -31.07
CA PRO A 268 10.85 -1.72 -29.61
C PRO A 268 12.27 -1.99 -29.08
N ASP A 269 12.65 -1.36 -27.97
CA ASP A 269 13.90 -1.64 -27.27
C ASP A 269 13.87 -2.98 -26.52
N ALA A 270 14.96 -3.32 -25.81
CA ALA A 270 15.07 -4.57 -25.06
C ALA A 270 14.02 -4.73 -23.94
N GLU A 271 13.40 -3.64 -23.49
CA GLU A 271 12.32 -3.65 -22.50
C GLU A 271 10.92 -3.61 -23.16
N GLY A 272 10.88 -3.52 -24.48
CA GLY A 272 9.67 -3.41 -25.27
C GLY A 272 9.09 -2.00 -25.35
N PHE A 273 9.89 -0.95 -25.14
CA PHE A 273 9.43 0.42 -25.39
C PHE A 273 9.62 0.81 -26.85
N HIS A 274 8.58 1.38 -27.45
CA HIS A 274 8.48 1.77 -28.86
C HIS A 274 9.09 3.16 -29.12
N GLY A 275 9.56 3.83 -28.08
CA GLY A 275 10.00 5.22 -28.14
C GLY A 275 10.23 5.83 -26.77
N VAL A 276 10.53 7.12 -26.79
CA VAL A 276 10.67 7.95 -25.61
C VAL A 276 9.75 9.15 -25.65
N PHE A 277 9.28 9.56 -24.48
CA PHE A 277 8.74 10.90 -24.27
C PHE A 277 9.72 11.66 -23.37
N HIS A 278 10.27 12.75 -23.91
CA HIS A 278 11.24 13.58 -23.23
C HIS A 278 10.54 14.78 -22.61
N VAL A 279 10.88 15.11 -21.36
CA VAL A 279 10.19 16.15 -20.59
C VAL A 279 11.13 17.21 -19.99
N GLY A 280 12.41 17.22 -20.39
CA GLY A 280 13.40 18.15 -19.86
C GLY A 280 13.86 17.79 -18.46
N ALA A 281 14.09 18.81 -17.62
CA ALA A 281 14.56 18.63 -16.25
C ALA A 281 13.41 18.21 -15.32
N LEU A 282 13.66 17.22 -14.48
CA LEU A 282 12.70 16.73 -13.49
C LEU A 282 12.72 17.58 -12.23
N THR A 283 11.53 17.80 -11.67
CA THR A 283 11.33 18.45 -10.37
C THR A 283 10.53 17.51 -9.49
N ALA A 284 11.00 17.31 -8.27
CA ALA A 284 10.30 16.55 -7.26
C ALA A 284 8.90 17.12 -7.00
N SER A 285 7.89 16.27 -7.13
CA SER A 285 6.51 16.55 -6.76
C SER A 285 6.20 15.81 -5.47
N ARG A 286 6.13 16.57 -4.37
CA ARG A 286 5.74 16.05 -3.06
C ARG A 286 4.29 15.53 -3.08
N PRO A 287 3.89 14.70 -2.09
CA PRO A 287 2.50 14.31 -1.93
C PRO A 287 1.61 15.56 -1.80
N ALA A 288 0.51 15.61 -2.54
CA ALA A 288 -0.39 16.77 -2.59
C ALA A 288 -1.00 17.11 -1.23
N VAL A 289 -1.02 16.12 -0.34
CA VAL A 289 -1.64 16.20 0.97
C VAL A 289 -0.62 16.41 2.09
N GLU A 290 0.70 16.23 1.89
CA GLU A 290 1.69 16.16 2.99
C GLU A 290 1.82 17.46 3.84
N GLU A 291 1.70 18.64 3.21
CA GLU A 291 1.76 19.93 3.92
C GLU A 291 0.46 20.27 4.66
N MET A 292 -0.68 19.78 4.15
CA MET A 292 -1.94 19.78 4.87
C MET A 292 -1.94 18.73 5.97
N TYR A 293 -1.36 17.55 5.74
CA TYR A 293 -1.12 16.54 6.76
C TYR A 293 -0.29 17.13 7.87
N ARG A 294 0.80 17.84 7.63
CA ARG A 294 1.58 18.40 8.74
C ARG A 294 0.80 19.42 9.59
N ARG A 295 -0.03 20.28 8.98
CA ARG A 295 -0.86 21.26 9.73
C ARG A 295 -2.14 20.65 10.33
N LYS A 296 -2.76 19.71 9.62
CA LYS A 296 -3.96 18.98 10.02
C LYS A 296 -3.62 17.93 11.05
N LYS A 297 -2.57 17.11 10.87
CA LYS A 297 -1.96 16.19 11.84
C LYS A 297 -1.69 16.88 13.16
N VAL A 298 -1.08 18.07 13.19
CA VAL A 298 -0.90 18.80 14.45
C VAL A 298 -2.24 19.19 15.09
N ALA A 299 -3.22 19.64 14.31
CA ALA A 299 -4.55 19.99 14.83
C ALA A 299 -5.41 18.76 15.20
N THR A 300 -5.27 17.65 14.47
CA THR A 300 -6.01 16.40 14.64
C THR A 300 -5.39 15.57 15.75
N GLU A 301 -4.07 15.45 15.85
CA GLU A 301 -3.36 14.87 16.99
C GLU A 301 -3.67 15.63 18.27
N ALA A 302 -3.68 16.97 18.24
CA ALA A 302 -4.11 17.77 19.39
C ALA A 302 -5.56 17.43 19.79
N SER A 303 -6.49 17.35 18.83
CA SER A 303 -7.88 16.97 19.11
C SER A 303 -8.05 15.51 19.55
N ALA A 304 -7.27 14.58 18.99
CA ALA A 304 -7.27 13.16 19.35
C ALA A 304 -6.68 12.97 20.75
N ALA A 305 -5.59 13.68 21.08
CA ALA A 305 -5.01 13.68 22.42
C ALA A 305 -5.99 14.24 23.46
N GLU A 306 -6.74 15.30 23.13
CA GLU A 306 -7.82 15.82 23.99
C GLU A 306 -8.96 14.81 24.17
N LEU A 307 -9.41 14.16 23.09
CA LEU A 307 -10.42 13.10 23.15
C LEU A 307 -9.94 11.91 23.97
N ARG A 308 -8.70 11.46 23.77
CA ARG A 308 -8.04 10.40 24.53
C ARG A 308 -7.97 10.75 26.02
N ALA A 309 -7.51 11.94 26.37
CA ALA A 309 -7.44 12.37 27.77
C ALA A 309 -8.82 12.37 28.45
N ARG A 310 -9.86 12.80 27.73
CA ARG A 310 -11.25 12.75 28.22
C ARG A 310 -11.78 11.32 28.31
N ALA A 311 -11.45 10.46 27.35
CA ALA A 311 -11.83 9.06 27.33
C ALA A 311 -11.18 8.31 28.51
N GLU A 312 -9.89 8.54 28.75
CA GLU A 312 -9.14 7.98 29.87
C GLU A 312 -9.72 8.46 31.22
N ALA A 313 -10.09 9.74 31.33
CA ALA A 313 -10.77 10.25 32.51
C ALA A 313 -12.16 9.60 32.71
N ALA A 314 -12.91 9.34 31.63
CA ALA A 314 -14.18 8.62 31.67
C ALA A 314 -13.98 7.14 32.07
N TYR A 315 -12.95 6.48 31.57
CA TYR A 315 -12.54 5.12 31.94
C TYR A 315 -12.24 5.03 33.44
N LYS A 316 -11.38 5.91 33.96
CA LYS A 316 -11.03 5.99 35.39
C LYS A 316 -12.26 6.24 36.27
N ALA A 317 -13.22 7.04 35.78
CA ALA A 317 -14.50 7.29 36.43
C ALA A 317 -15.56 6.19 36.23
N ARG A 318 -15.22 5.08 35.55
CA ARG A 318 -16.12 3.96 35.20
C ARG A 318 -17.35 4.36 34.37
N ARG A 319 -17.26 5.47 33.64
CA ARG A 319 -18.29 5.92 32.68
C ARG A 319 -18.02 5.31 31.31
N TYR A 320 -18.20 3.99 31.21
CA TYR A 320 -17.75 3.21 30.07
C TYR A 320 -18.44 3.54 28.74
N ALA A 321 -19.71 3.94 28.76
CA ALA A 321 -20.40 4.41 27.56
C ALA A 321 -19.80 5.72 27.00
N ASP A 322 -19.46 6.66 27.88
CA ASP A 322 -18.76 7.89 27.48
C ASP A 322 -17.34 7.60 27.03
N CYS A 323 -16.64 6.70 27.71
CA CYS A 323 -15.30 6.27 27.32
C CYS A 323 -15.29 5.67 25.91
N GLY A 324 -16.18 4.70 25.64
CA GLY A 324 -16.25 4.01 24.35
C GLY A 324 -16.50 4.99 23.21
N ARG A 325 -17.49 5.89 23.38
CA ARG A 325 -17.77 6.95 22.41
C ARG A 325 -16.58 7.90 22.18
N LEU A 326 -15.90 8.33 23.23
CA LEU A 326 -14.77 9.27 23.11
C LEU A 326 -13.56 8.63 22.43
N TYR A 327 -13.24 7.37 22.74
CA TYR A 327 -12.18 6.63 22.04
C TYR A 327 -12.60 6.26 20.61
N GLU A 328 -13.88 5.98 20.35
CA GLU A 328 -14.40 5.79 19.00
C GLU A 328 -14.24 7.08 18.18
N GLU A 329 -14.62 8.23 18.74
CA GLU A 329 -14.38 9.54 18.14
C GLU A 329 -12.89 9.77 17.90
N ALA A 330 -12.02 9.46 18.87
CA ALA A 330 -10.56 9.56 18.71
C ALA A 330 -10.03 8.65 17.60
N SER A 331 -10.51 7.42 17.50
CA SER A 331 -10.10 6.45 16.47
C SER A 331 -10.50 6.83 15.05
N ARG A 332 -11.42 7.80 14.90
CA ARG A 332 -11.84 8.37 13.62
C ARG A 332 -11.01 9.61 13.26
N VAL A 333 -10.19 10.10 14.18
CA VAL A 333 -9.27 11.21 13.97
C VAL A 333 -7.93 10.65 13.53
N GLU A 334 -7.41 11.16 12.42
CA GLU A 334 -6.17 10.65 11.86
C GLU A 334 -4.95 10.97 12.76
N SER A 335 -4.41 9.94 13.41
CA SER A 335 -3.28 9.94 14.32
C SER A 335 -2.49 8.61 14.25
N PRO A 336 -1.22 8.57 14.69
CA PRO A 336 -0.47 7.32 14.85
C PRO A 336 -1.17 6.30 15.78
N GLU A 337 -1.97 6.78 16.73
CA GLU A 337 -2.62 5.94 17.75
C GLU A 337 -4.04 5.50 17.38
N GLN A 338 -4.55 5.80 16.19
CA GLN A 338 -5.91 5.44 15.76
C GLN A 338 -6.29 3.98 16.04
N GLY A 339 -5.37 3.05 15.73
CA GLY A 339 -5.60 1.63 15.97
C GLY A 339 -5.69 1.29 17.46
N GLN A 340 -4.84 1.90 18.28
CA GLN A 340 -4.90 1.81 19.75
C GLN A 340 -6.18 2.45 20.30
N ASP A 341 -6.61 3.58 19.75
CA ASP A 341 -7.85 4.26 20.15
C ASP A 341 -9.08 3.42 19.82
N ALA A 342 -9.09 2.77 18.64
CA ALA A 342 -10.14 1.81 18.28
C ALA A 342 -10.17 0.62 19.24
N TYR A 343 -8.99 0.11 19.64
CA TYR A 343 -8.88 -0.97 20.62
C TYR A 343 -9.38 -0.54 22.01
N ASN A 344 -8.97 0.64 22.48
CA ASN A 344 -9.41 1.20 23.75
C ASN A 344 -10.93 1.47 23.76
N ALA A 345 -11.50 1.89 22.62
CA ALA A 345 -12.95 1.99 22.46
C ALA A 345 -13.62 0.63 22.65
N ALA A 346 -13.08 -0.42 22.03
CA ALA A 346 -13.59 -1.78 22.20
C ALA A 346 -13.58 -2.24 23.67
N CYS A 347 -12.50 -1.96 24.39
CA CYS A 347 -12.37 -2.23 25.82
C CYS A 347 -13.45 -1.52 26.63
N CYS A 348 -13.66 -0.22 26.36
CA CYS A 348 -14.70 0.55 27.02
C CYS A 348 -16.12 0.05 26.70
N HIS A 349 -16.42 -0.30 25.45
CA HIS A 349 -17.72 -0.90 25.11
C HIS A 349 -17.93 -2.26 25.79
N ALA A 350 -16.90 -3.09 25.86
CA ALA A 350 -16.96 -4.39 26.54
C ALA A 350 -17.23 -4.23 28.05
N LEU A 351 -16.51 -3.34 28.73
CA LEU A 351 -16.78 -2.99 30.14
C LEU A 351 -18.18 -2.39 30.36
N GLY A 352 -18.66 -1.63 29.37
CA GLY A 352 -20.02 -1.11 29.30
C GLY A 352 -21.10 -2.16 29.00
N LYS A 353 -20.71 -3.42 28.75
CA LYS A 353 -21.57 -4.54 28.34
C LYS A 353 -22.23 -4.38 26.96
N ASP A 354 -21.71 -3.50 26.12
CA ASP A 354 -22.11 -3.35 24.73
C ASP A 354 -21.20 -4.22 23.84
N THR A 355 -21.55 -5.51 23.73
CA THR A 355 -20.71 -6.48 23.03
C THR A 355 -20.66 -6.26 21.52
N ASP A 356 -21.72 -5.71 20.92
CA ASP A 356 -21.79 -5.49 19.48
C ASP A 356 -20.90 -4.31 19.06
N ALA A 357 -20.94 -3.21 19.81
CA ALA A 357 -20.03 -2.09 19.61
C ALA A 357 -18.58 -2.51 19.86
N ALA A 358 -18.32 -3.30 20.91
CA ALA A 358 -16.98 -3.81 21.20
C ALA A 358 -16.42 -4.63 20.03
N PHE A 359 -17.20 -5.57 19.47
CA PHE A 359 -16.76 -6.33 18.29
C PHE A 359 -16.60 -5.46 17.03
N SER A 360 -17.43 -4.43 16.88
CA SER A 360 -17.27 -3.46 15.79
C SER A 360 -15.94 -2.73 15.89
N MET A 361 -15.59 -2.26 17.08
CA MET A 361 -14.34 -1.55 17.32
C MET A 361 -13.11 -2.46 17.22
N LEU A 362 -13.18 -3.73 17.63
CA LEU A 362 -12.11 -4.70 17.40
C LEU A 362 -11.86 -4.99 15.92
N ARG A 363 -12.91 -4.98 15.08
CA ARG A 363 -12.73 -5.08 13.62
C ARG A 363 -12.02 -3.84 13.09
N TRP A 364 -12.49 -2.65 13.49
CA TRP A 364 -11.89 -1.38 13.11
C TRP A 364 -10.42 -1.27 13.51
N ALA A 365 -10.07 -1.66 14.73
CA ALA A 365 -8.67 -1.72 15.20
C ALA A 365 -7.80 -2.60 14.29
N GLY A 366 -8.31 -3.77 13.87
CA GLY A 366 -7.60 -4.66 12.95
C GLY A 366 -7.43 -4.08 11.54
N ASP A 367 -8.44 -3.38 11.02
CA ASP A 367 -8.35 -2.67 9.73
C ASP A 367 -7.28 -1.56 9.78
N LEU A 368 -7.12 -0.94 10.95
CA LEU A 368 -6.08 0.04 11.29
C LEU A 368 -4.73 -0.59 11.67
N LYS A 369 -4.53 -1.90 11.46
CA LYS A 369 -3.29 -2.63 11.79
C LYS A 369 -2.91 -2.62 13.27
N HIS A 370 -3.90 -2.45 14.16
CA HIS A 370 -3.72 -2.72 15.58
C HIS A 370 -4.21 -4.14 15.88
N ASP A 371 -3.26 -5.06 15.95
CA ASP A 371 -3.48 -6.49 16.03
C ASP A 371 -2.58 -7.17 17.07
N ASP A 372 -2.36 -6.52 18.23
CA ASP A 372 -1.69 -7.12 19.41
C ASP A 372 -2.53 -8.29 19.95
N TRP A 373 -2.32 -9.43 19.29
CA TRP A 373 -2.92 -10.71 19.52
C TRP A 373 -2.76 -11.18 20.97
N PHE A 374 -1.57 -10.94 21.52
CA PHE A 374 -1.18 -11.49 22.80
C PHE A 374 -1.83 -10.72 23.94
N HIS A 375 -1.88 -9.39 23.83
CA HIS A 375 -2.59 -8.53 24.76
C HIS A 375 -4.09 -8.85 24.78
N MET A 376 -4.71 -8.88 23.59
CA MET A 376 -6.15 -9.03 23.43
C MET A 376 -6.72 -10.29 24.09
N GLN A 377 -5.97 -11.40 24.08
CA GLN A 377 -6.39 -12.65 24.73
C GLN A 377 -6.47 -12.57 26.26
N ARG A 378 -5.67 -11.68 26.87
CA ARG A 378 -5.49 -11.58 28.32
C ARG A 378 -6.17 -10.35 28.90
N ASP A 379 -6.44 -9.36 28.08
CA ASP A 379 -7.05 -8.09 28.48
C ASP A 379 -8.34 -8.33 29.28
N PRO A 380 -8.38 -7.94 30.56
CA PRO A 380 -9.54 -8.13 31.42
C PRO A 380 -10.75 -7.32 30.94
N ASP A 381 -10.55 -6.22 30.21
CA ASP A 381 -11.63 -5.35 29.75
C ASP A 381 -12.48 -6.06 28.67
N LEU A 382 -11.86 -6.96 27.92
CA LEU A 382 -12.52 -7.77 26.89
C LEU A 382 -13.09 -9.11 27.42
N ALA A 383 -13.00 -9.38 28.72
CA ALA A 383 -13.36 -10.68 29.29
C ALA A 383 -14.80 -11.14 28.97
N ILE A 384 -15.75 -10.20 28.89
CA ILE A 384 -17.16 -10.49 28.56
C ILE A 384 -17.35 -11.02 27.13
N LEU A 385 -16.42 -10.74 26.21
CA LEU A 385 -16.51 -11.15 24.81
C LEU A 385 -16.07 -12.60 24.59
N ARG A 386 -15.17 -13.11 25.45
CA ARG A 386 -14.48 -14.40 25.29
C ARG A 386 -15.39 -15.62 25.09
N PRO A 387 -16.56 -15.73 25.74
CA PRO A 387 -17.46 -16.87 25.53
C PRO A 387 -18.09 -16.92 24.13
N SER A 388 -18.14 -15.79 23.40
CA SER A 388 -18.89 -15.72 22.15
C SER A 388 -18.18 -16.45 20.98
N PRO A 389 -18.94 -16.98 20.00
CA PRO A 389 -18.36 -17.48 18.75
C PRO A 389 -17.62 -16.39 17.96
N SER A 390 -18.10 -15.15 18.01
CA SER A 390 -17.48 -13.99 17.34
C SER A 390 -16.07 -13.71 17.84
N TRP A 391 -15.81 -13.94 19.13
CA TRP A 391 -14.47 -13.86 19.70
C TRP A 391 -13.52 -14.88 19.09
N ARG A 392 -13.94 -16.15 19.00
CA ARG A 392 -13.14 -17.21 18.35
C ARG A 392 -12.85 -16.88 16.88
N ALA A 393 -13.83 -16.35 16.15
CA ALA A 393 -13.63 -15.95 14.75
C ALA A 393 -12.67 -14.77 14.61
N LYS A 394 -12.79 -13.73 15.46
CA LYS A 394 -11.84 -12.62 15.50
C LYS A 394 -10.44 -13.10 15.85
N LEU A 395 -10.36 -14.08 16.75
CA LEU A 395 -9.10 -14.67 17.13
C LEU A 395 -8.43 -15.35 15.92
N GLU A 396 -9.12 -16.26 15.24
CA GLU A 396 -8.58 -16.90 14.04
C GLU A 396 -8.18 -15.91 12.93
N GLN A 397 -8.92 -14.81 12.77
CA GLN A 397 -8.60 -13.76 11.81
C GLN A 397 -7.26 -13.07 12.13
N VAL A 398 -7.05 -12.61 13.37
CA VAL A 398 -5.80 -11.95 13.75
C VAL A 398 -4.63 -12.93 13.66
N ARG A 399 -4.83 -14.17 14.11
CA ARG A 399 -3.80 -15.21 13.99
C ARG A 399 -3.44 -15.48 12.52
N PHE A 400 -4.41 -15.49 11.62
CA PHE A 400 -4.16 -15.60 10.17
C PHE A 400 -3.33 -14.44 9.65
N ASN A 401 -3.67 -13.20 10.03
CA ASN A 401 -2.93 -12.00 9.61
C ASN A 401 -1.47 -12.03 10.07
N LEU A 402 -1.21 -12.47 11.31
CA LEU A 402 0.15 -12.63 11.83
C LEU A 402 0.93 -13.72 11.09
N LYS A 403 0.28 -14.83 10.70
CA LYS A 403 0.95 -15.92 9.98
C LYS A 403 1.27 -15.58 8.53
N HIS A 404 0.40 -14.82 7.87
CA HIS A 404 0.41 -14.67 6.42
C HIS A 404 1.73 -14.11 5.83
N PRO A 405 2.35 -13.06 6.40
CA PRO A 405 3.62 -12.53 5.90
C PRO A 405 4.74 -13.57 5.89
N TRP A 406 4.91 -14.33 6.98
CA TRP A 406 5.95 -15.35 7.12
C TRP A 406 5.79 -16.50 6.11
N VAL A 407 4.55 -16.88 5.81
CA VAL A 407 4.28 -17.93 4.82
C VAL A 407 4.58 -17.43 3.40
N LEU A 408 4.30 -16.15 3.11
CA LEU A 408 4.61 -15.54 1.81
C LEU A 408 6.11 -15.45 1.54
N THR A 409 6.93 -15.25 2.57
CA THR A 409 8.40 -15.22 2.47
C THR A 409 9.03 -16.61 2.46
N GLY A 410 8.21 -17.67 2.46
CA GLY A 410 8.69 -19.05 2.33
C GLY A 410 8.93 -19.76 3.66
N GLY A 411 8.41 -19.22 4.77
CA GLY A 411 8.37 -19.86 6.07
C GLY A 411 7.38 -21.03 6.12
N ASN A 412 7.77 -22.08 6.84
CA ASN A 412 6.95 -23.25 7.09
C ASN A 412 5.79 -22.87 8.04
N PRO A 413 4.52 -23.06 7.64
CA PRO A 413 3.38 -22.68 8.47
C PRO A 413 3.41 -23.25 9.89
N LYS A 414 3.96 -24.46 10.07
CA LYS A 414 4.09 -25.07 11.40
C LYS A 414 5.18 -24.39 12.25
N LEU A 415 6.28 -23.91 11.66
CA LEU A 415 7.28 -23.12 12.39
C LEU A 415 6.69 -21.77 12.81
N VAL A 416 5.89 -21.14 11.95
CA VAL A 416 5.18 -19.90 12.30
C VAL A 416 4.24 -20.13 13.50
N ASP A 417 3.54 -21.26 13.53
CA ASP A 417 2.66 -21.61 14.65
C ASP A 417 3.43 -21.78 15.95
N LEU A 418 4.56 -22.50 15.91
CA LEU A 418 5.43 -22.69 17.06
C LEU A 418 6.02 -21.37 17.57
N MET A 419 6.40 -20.47 16.66
CA MET A 419 6.88 -19.13 16.99
C MET A 419 5.80 -18.28 17.67
N LEU A 420 4.60 -18.20 17.09
CA LEU A 420 3.49 -17.44 17.69
C LEU A 420 3.09 -18.01 19.05
N GLU A 421 3.14 -19.34 19.23
CA GLU A 421 2.87 -19.98 20.52
C GLU A 421 3.98 -19.70 21.55
N GLU A 422 5.25 -19.63 21.12
CA GLU A 422 6.36 -19.22 21.98
C GLU A 422 6.19 -17.77 22.45
N GLN A 423 6.01 -16.83 21.52
CA GLN A 423 5.78 -15.43 21.83
C GLN A 423 4.56 -15.26 22.75
N ASN A 424 3.49 -16.00 22.50
CA ASN A 424 2.31 -15.96 23.36
C ASN A 424 2.59 -16.40 24.80
N ASP A 425 3.31 -17.51 25.00
CA ASP A 425 3.55 -18.04 26.33
C ASP A 425 4.53 -17.16 27.14
N TRP A 426 5.43 -16.44 26.47
CA TRP A 426 6.38 -15.49 27.08
C TRP A 426 5.92 -14.02 27.07
N TYR A 427 4.76 -13.72 26.50
CA TYR A 427 4.26 -12.35 26.40
C TYR A 427 4.21 -11.66 27.77
N GLY A 428 4.82 -10.48 27.88
CA GLY A 428 4.85 -9.71 29.12
C GLY A 428 6.01 -10.05 30.07
N ALA A 429 6.72 -11.15 29.85
CA ALA A 429 7.79 -11.58 30.76
C ALA A 429 8.95 -10.58 30.80
N GLU A 430 9.30 -9.98 29.66
CA GLU A 430 10.36 -8.96 29.56
C GLU A 430 9.95 -7.61 30.15
N GLU A 431 8.66 -7.39 30.37
CA GLU A 431 8.04 -6.25 31.05
C GLU A 431 7.87 -6.50 32.55
N GLY A 432 8.19 -7.70 33.04
CA GLY A 432 8.04 -8.09 34.44
C GLY A 432 6.61 -8.53 34.80
N LEU A 433 5.77 -8.83 33.82
CA LEU A 433 4.46 -9.43 34.08
C LEU A 433 4.62 -10.89 34.54
N PRO A 434 3.78 -11.34 35.48
CA PRO A 434 3.87 -12.71 36.00
C PRO A 434 3.50 -13.73 34.92
N ILE A 435 4.37 -14.72 34.74
CA ILE A 435 4.13 -15.89 33.88
C ILE A 435 4.09 -17.18 34.71
N ASP A 436 3.29 -18.16 34.28
CA ASP A 436 3.25 -19.49 34.89
C ASP A 436 4.42 -20.33 34.36
N GLU A 437 5.62 -20.09 34.88
CA GLU A 437 6.85 -20.76 34.44
C GLU A 437 6.74 -22.29 34.50
N ALA A 438 6.01 -22.83 35.47
CA ALA A 438 5.80 -24.27 35.63
C ALA A 438 5.07 -24.89 34.43
N GLN A 439 4.26 -24.12 33.71
CA GLN A 439 3.61 -24.54 32.47
C GLN A 439 4.37 -24.09 31.21
N VAL A 440 4.89 -22.87 31.21
CA VAL A 440 5.53 -22.26 30.03
C VAL A 440 6.85 -22.97 29.70
N VAL A 441 7.70 -23.22 30.69
CA VAL A 441 9.03 -23.81 30.45
C VAL A 441 8.95 -25.19 29.78
N PRO A 442 8.14 -26.16 30.26
CA PRO A 442 8.01 -27.47 29.59
C PRO A 442 7.42 -27.39 28.18
N ARG A 443 6.56 -26.40 27.89
CA ARG A 443 6.02 -26.20 26.53
C ARG A 443 7.10 -25.66 25.60
N SER A 444 7.86 -24.68 26.05
CA SER A 444 8.97 -24.11 25.30
C SER A 444 10.07 -25.13 25.00
N GLU A 445 10.42 -26.00 25.95
CA GLU A 445 11.36 -27.10 25.69
C GLU A 445 10.87 -28.04 24.57
N LYS A 446 9.57 -28.40 24.57
CA LYS A 446 8.96 -29.22 23.51
C LYS A 446 8.96 -28.49 22.17
N ARG A 447 8.64 -27.19 22.14
CA ARG A 447 8.68 -26.37 20.91
C ARG A 447 10.09 -26.32 20.34
N ARG A 448 11.11 -26.04 21.16
CA ARG A 448 12.51 -26.01 20.74
C ARG A 448 12.97 -27.36 20.18
N ALA A 449 12.62 -28.48 20.82
CA ALA A 449 12.93 -29.81 20.31
C ALA A 449 12.27 -30.09 18.95
N GLU A 450 11.01 -29.71 18.77
CA GLU A 450 10.30 -29.87 17.51
C GLU A 450 10.86 -28.98 16.40
N VAL A 451 11.19 -27.72 16.70
CA VAL A 451 11.86 -26.80 15.76
C VAL A 451 13.16 -27.42 15.26
N LEU A 452 14.02 -27.91 16.16
CA LEU A 452 15.27 -28.56 15.75
C LEU A 452 15.03 -29.77 14.85
N ARG A 453 14.05 -30.61 15.18
CA ARG A 453 13.66 -31.77 14.36
C ARG A 453 13.19 -31.34 12.96
N MET A 454 12.50 -30.22 12.85
CA MET A 454 12.04 -29.67 11.56
C MET A 454 13.17 -29.07 10.72
N LEU A 455 14.25 -28.61 11.35
CA LEU A 455 15.43 -28.08 10.67
C LEU A 455 16.47 -29.16 10.31
N GLU A 456 16.26 -30.42 10.72
CA GLU A 456 17.17 -31.54 10.44
C GLU A 456 17.34 -31.77 8.92
N PRO A 457 18.58 -31.69 8.39
CA PRO A 457 18.83 -31.99 6.99
C PRO A 457 18.40 -33.41 6.61
N GLY A 458 17.79 -33.56 5.42
CA GLY A 458 17.39 -34.87 4.88
C GLY A 458 16.03 -35.39 5.35
N LYS A 459 15.32 -34.69 6.25
CA LYS A 459 13.93 -34.96 6.59
C LYS A 459 13.00 -33.92 5.98
N GLY A 460 12.56 -34.17 4.73
CA GLY A 460 11.60 -33.31 4.03
C GLY A 460 12.24 -32.17 3.23
N LYS A 461 11.49 -31.08 3.02
CA LYS A 461 11.96 -29.90 2.28
C LYS A 461 13.08 -29.22 3.09
N SER A 462 14.18 -28.86 2.42
CA SER A 462 15.27 -28.10 3.06
C SER A 462 14.73 -26.79 3.66
N PRO A 463 15.13 -26.44 4.90
CA PRO A 463 14.70 -25.19 5.53
C PRO A 463 15.11 -23.95 4.73
N SER A 464 14.23 -22.95 4.67
CA SER A 464 14.50 -21.63 4.07
C SER A 464 15.24 -20.69 5.05
N ALA A 465 15.69 -19.52 4.58
CA ALA A 465 16.22 -18.47 5.46
C ALA A 465 15.17 -18.05 6.50
N THR A 466 13.91 -17.89 6.07
CA THR A 466 12.76 -17.60 6.93
C THR A 466 12.50 -18.70 7.96
N ASP A 467 12.69 -19.99 7.62
CA ASP A 467 12.56 -21.09 8.60
C ASP A 467 13.59 -20.97 9.74
N TYR A 468 14.83 -20.60 9.42
CA TYR A 468 15.86 -20.33 10.42
C TYR A 468 15.57 -19.06 11.23
N LEU A 469 14.97 -18.04 10.62
CA LEU A 469 14.55 -16.82 11.30
C LEU A 469 13.41 -17.08 12.31
N LEU A 470 12.36 -17.79 11.89
CA LEU A 470 11.27 -18.26 12.76
C LEU A 470 11.80 -19.08 13.94
N ALA A 471 12.75 -19.98 13.67
CA ALA A 471 13.41 -20.75 14.71
C ALA A 471 14.22 -19.86 15.67
N THR A 472 14.86 -18.80 15.16
CA THR A 472 15.61 -17.84 15.99
C THR A 472 14.69 -17.22 17.03
N HIS A 473 13.51 -16.73 16.66
CA HIS A 473 12.53 -16.17 17.60
C HIS A 473 12.14 -17.18 18.70
N VAL A 474 11.92 -18.45 18.34
CA VAL A 474 11.58 -19.51 19.31
C VAL A 474 12.68 -19.68 20.37
N PHE A 475 13.95 -19.64 19.96
CA PHE A 475 15.09 -19.80 20.87
C PHE A 475 15.45 -18.51 21.64
N LEU A 476 15.19 -17.34 21.06
CA LEU A 476 15.54 -16.04 21.64
C LEU A 476 14.80 -15.78 22.96
N LEU A 477 13.56 -16.27 23.06
CA LEU A 477 12.72 -16.20 24.27
C LEU A 477 13.14 -17.20 25.35
N GLY A 478 14.09 -18.09 25.05
CA GLY A 478 14.72 -18.95 26.05
C GLY A 478 15.50 -18.15 27.09
N ASN A 479 15.73 -18.80 28.23
CA ASN A 479 16.32 -18.23 29.43
C ASN A 479 17.65 -18.91 29.84
N SER A 480 18.25 -19.69 28.93
CA SER A 480 19.58 -20.28 29.10
C SER A 480 20.64 -19.69 28.16
N VAL A 481 21.91 -19.82 28.53
CA VAL A 481 23.04 -19.43 27.67
C VAL A 481 23.03 -20.28 26.38
N GLU A 482 22.62 -21.54 26.49
CA GLU A 482 22.52 -22.50 25.39
C GLU A 482 21.44 -22.08 24.39
N ASP A 483 20.28 -21.62 24.86
CA ASP A 483 19.20 -21.14 23.99
C ASP A 483 19.63 -19.87 23.26
N ALA A 484 20.22 -18.90 23.96
CA ALA A 484 20.73 -17.66 23.35
C ALA A 484 21.83 -17.96 22.30
N ARG A 485 22.73 -18.89 22.60
CA ARG A 485 23.76 -19.33 21.65
C ARG A 485 23.15 -19.99 20.42
N LYS A 486 22.16 -20.86 20.60
CA LYS A 486 21.45 -21.51 19.49
C LYS A 486 20.68 -20.49 18.66
N ALA A 487 20.02 -19.51 19.28
CA ALA A 487 19.37 -18.41 18.56
C ALA A 487 20.38 -17.66 17.68
N ARG A 488 21.57 -17.33 18.20
CA ARG A 488 22.63 -16.69 17.40
C ARG A 488 23.09 -17.55 16.22
N GLU A 489 23.26 -18.86 16.42
CA GLU A 489 23.61 -19.79 15.34
C GLU A 489 22.56 -19.83 14.23
N LEU A 490 21.27 -19.87 14.61
CA LEU A 490 20.15 -19.89 13.68
C LEU A 490 20.03 -18.56 12.92
N ALA A 491 20.17 -17.42 13.60
CA ALA A 491 20.16 -16.10 12.99
C ALA A 491 21.31 -15.92 11.99
N ALA A 492 22.53 -16.33 12.38
CA ALA A 492 23.69 -16.31 11.48
C ALA A 492 23.49 -17.21 10.26
N ARG A 493 22.78 -18.34 10.42
CA ARG A 493 22.42 -19.22 9.30
C ARG A 493 21.41 -18.56 8.36
N ALA A 494 20.40 -17.87 8.89
CA ALA A 494 19.44 -17.10 8.10
C ALA A 494 20.15 -16.00 7.30
N MET A 495 21.00 -15.18 7.95
CA MET A 495 21.79 -14.13 7.31
C MET A 495 22.71 -14.66 6.20
N ALA A 496 23.28 -15.85 6.38
CA ALA A 496 24.15 -16.46 5.37
C ALA A 496 23.37 -16.98 4.14
N MET A 497 22.05 -17.15 4.26
CA MET A 497 21.18 -17.64 3.20
C MET A 497 20.42 -16.52 2.50
N ASP A 498 20.17 -15.41 3.19
CA ASP A 498 19.53 -14.21 2.69
C ASP A 498 20.20 -12.97 3.33
N ASP A 499 21.02 -12.28 2.55
CA ASP A 499 21.74 -11.08 2.99
C ASP A 499 20.93 -9.78 2.81
N GLU A 500 19.74 -9.88 2.20
CA GLU A 500 18.77 -8.78 2.09
C GLU A 500 17.77 -8.78 3.25
N ASP A 501 17.72 -9.84 4.07
CA ASP A 501 16.87 -9.92 5.26
C ASP A 501 17.22 -8.84 6.28
N LEU A 502 16.21 -8.08 6.71
CA LEU A 502 16.38 -6.91 7.56
C LEU A 502 16.35 -7.26 9.05
N ASP A 503 15.79 -8.41 9.45
CA ASP A 503 15.56 -8.75 10.85
C ASP A 503 16.67 -9.66 11.40
N ALA A 504 17.23 -10.53 10.56
CA ALA A 504 18.23 -11.50 10.96
C ALA A 504 19.48 -10.89 11.64
N PRO A 505 20.04 -9.74 11.17
CA PRO A 505 21.14 -9.08 11.87
C PRO A 505 20.75 -8.62 13.29
N MET A 506 19.60 -7.96 13.43
CA MET A 506 19.12 -7.47 14.73
C MET A 506 18.92 -8.62 15.72
N LEU A 507 18.32 -9.73 15.28
CA LEU A 507 18.09 -10.90 16.13
C LEU A 507 19.39 -11.61 16.52
N ALA A 508 20.38 -11.68 15.61
CA ALA A 508 21.70 -12.21 15.91
C ALA A 508 22.43 -11.38 16.99
N ALA A 509 22.37 -10.04 16.88
CA ALA A 509 22.92 -9.13 17.87
C ALA A 509 22.20 -9.25 19.23
N THR A 510 20.86 -9.36 19.19
CA THR A 510 20.04 -9.57 20.39
C THR A 510 20.39 -10.88 21.10
N ALA A 511 20.55 -11.96 20.33
CA ALA A 511 20.96 -13.26 20.85
C ALA A 511 22.37 -13.23 21.49
N GLU A 512 23.32 -12.50 20.89
CA GLU A 512 24.66 -12.31 21.44
C GLU A 512 24.62 -11.56 22.78
N ASP A 513 23.88 -10.46 22.85
CA ASP A 513 23.74 -9.69 24.07
C ASP A 513 23.01 -10.46 25.18
N ARG A 514 21.99 -11.26 24.85
CA ARG A 514 21.35 -12.19 25.81
C ARG A 514 22.33 -13.21 26.34
N GLU A 515 23.17 -13.80 25.48
CA GLU A 515 24.22 -14.74 25.88
C GLU A 515 25.23 -14.06 26.83
N LEU A 516 25.65 -12.82 26.53
CA LEU A 516 26.58 -12.05 27.37
C LEU A 516 25.97 -11.70 28.72
N LYS A 517 24.73 -11.20 28.74
CA LYS A 517 23.97 -10.89 29.96
C LYS A 517 23.79 -12.13 30.83
N ALA A 518 23.39 -13.27 30.25
CA ALA A 518 23.23 -14.53 30.98
C ALA A 518 24.56 -15.03 31.61
N ARG A 519 25.70 -14.63 31.06
CA ARG A 519 27.05 -14.90 31.61
C ARG A 519 27.55 -13.81 32.58
N GLY A 520 26.75 -12.79 32.87
CA GLY A 520 27.15 -11.66 33.71
C GLY A 520 28.20 -10.73 33.09
N LYS A 521 28.37 -10.76 31.76
CA LYS A 521 29.32 -9.90 31.02
C LYS A 521 28.60 -8.69 30.43
N PRO A 522 29.29 -7.55 30.21
CA PRO A 522 28.72 -6.44 29.45
C PRO A 522 28.23 -6.93 28.09
N GLN A 523 27.06 -6.45 27.68
CA GLN A 523 26.52 -6.71 26.35
C GLN A 523 27.26 -5.88 25.32
N ARG A 524 27.27 -6.31 24.06
CA ARG A 524 28.03 -5.65 23.01
C ARG A 524 27.20 -4.53 22.38
N PHE A 525 25.97 -4.82 21.99
CA PHE A 525 25.19 -3.90 21.16
C PHE A 525 24.23 -3.02 21.95
N GLY A 526 23.71 -3.50 23.08
CA GLY A 526 22.79 -2.70 23.91
C GLY A 526 21.33 -3.12 23.77
N THR A 527 21.04 -4.36 23.38
CA THR A 527 19.66 -4.82 23.16
C THR A 527 18.93 -5.26 24.44
N GLN A 528 19.65 -5.38 25.57
CA GLN A 528 19.12 -5.92 26.82
C GLN A 528 18.99 -4.85 27.90
N ARG A 529 17.90 -4.93 28.66
CA ARG A 529 17.64 -4.11 29.85
C ARG A 529 17.67 -4.91 31.14
N HIS A 530 17.76 -4.23 32.27
CA HIS A 530 17.59 -4.79 33.61
C HIS A 530 16.85 -3.79 34.51
N GLN A 531 16.29 -4.28 35.62
CA GLN A 531 15.71 -3.41 36.64
C GLN A 531 16.75 -3.05 37.69
N VAL A 532 16.86 -1.75 37.98
CA VAL A 532 17.66 -1.19 39.08
C VAL A 532 16.71 -0.32 39.89
N GLU A 533 16.49 -0.67 41.16
CA GLU A 533 15.57 0.06 42.07
C GLU A 533 14.15 0.22 41.49
N GLY A 534 13.67 -0.79 40.76
CA GLY A 534 12.34 -0.77 40.13
C GLY A 534 12.25 0.05 38.84
N GLN A 535 13.35 0.61 38.36
CA GLN A 535 13.42 1.32 37.08
C GLN A 535 14.14 0.47 36.04
N TRP A 536 13.59 0.41 34.82
CA TRP A 536 14.28 -0.18 33.69
C TRP A 536 15.48 0.69 33.29
N ARG A 537 16.61 0.02 33.06
CA ARG A 537 17.84 0.64 32.56
C ARG A 537 18.51 -0.29 31.57
N LEU A 538 19.29 0.29 30.67
CA LEU A 538 20.13 -0.47 29.77
C LEU A 538 21.14 -1.29 30.58
N TYR A 539 21.22 -2.60 30.31
CA TYR A 539 22.21 -3.45 30.95
C TYR A 539 23.64 -3.00 30.49
N PRO A 540 24.71 -3.15 31.30
CA PRO A 540 26.02 -2.59 30.97
C PRO A 540 26.51 -2.96 29.56
N VAL A 541 26.87 -1.95 28.76
CA VAL A 541 27.31 -2.09 27.36
C VAL A 541 28.83 -1.95 27.24
N ASP A 542 29.48 -2.75 26.39
CA ASP A 542 30.91 -2.62 26.08
C ASP A 542 31.16 -1.24 25.43
N PRO A 543 31.96 -0.37 26.06
CA PRO A 543 32.23 0.98 25.54
C PRO A 543 32.99 0.97 24.21
N LYS A 544 33.54 -0.16 23.77
CA LYS A 544 34.25 -0.28 22.49
C LYS A 544 33.32 -0.42 21.29
N THR A 545 32.07 -0.81 21.49
CA THR A 545 31.12 -0.97 20.37
C THR A 545 30.61 0.39 19.91
N THR A 546 30.93 0.72 18.66
CA THR A 546 30.59 2.02 18.05
C THR A 546 29.18 2.02 17.46
N ASP A 547 28.57 3.19 17.26
CA ASP A 547 27.26 3.28 16.61
C ASP A 547 27.33 2.85 15.13
N ALA A 548 28.46 3.05 14.46
CA ALA A 548 28.69 2.50 13.12
C ALA A 548 28.76 0.96 13.10
N GLU A 549 29.10 0.32 14.24
CA GLU A 549 28.94 -1.12 14.38
C GLU A 549 27.48 -1.48 14.63
N ARG A 550 26.76 -0.79 15.51
CA ARG A 550 25.32 -1.02 15.74
C ARG A 550 24.49 -0.89 14.46
N GLU A 551 24.78 0.11 13.64
CA GLU A 551 24.15 0.35 12.34
C GLU A 551 24.31 -0.84 11.38
N LYS A 552 25.49 -1.49 11.35
CA LYS A 552 25.71 -2.71 10.55
C LYS A 552 24.84 -3.88 10.99
N TRP A 553 24.46 -3.91 12.27
CA TRP A 553 23.53 -4.87 12.84
C TRP A 553 22.09 -4.36 12.88
N ARG A 554 21.82 -3.23 12.20
CA ARG A 554 20.50 -2.57 12.10
C ARG A 554 19.91 -2.17 13.46
N LEU A 555 20.77 -1.80 14.40
CA LEU A 555 20.37 -1.35 15.73
C LEU A 555 20.47 0.17 15.85
N PRO A 556 19.62 0.80 16.70
CA PRO A 556 19.72 2.22 17.03
C PRO A 556 21.06 2.59 17.67
N SER A 557 21.35 3.89 17.74
CA SER A 557 22.51 4.40 18.46
C SER A 557 22.44 4.08 19.96
N LEU A 558 23.59 4.07 20.64
CA LEU A 558 23.61 3.83 22.08
C LEU A 558 22.76 4.84 22.87
N GLU A 559 22.70 6.10 22.42
CA GLU A 559 21.90 7.14 23.07
C GLU A 559 20.39 6.96 22.85
N GLU A 560 19.96 6.37 21.73
CA GLU A 560 18.56 5.97 21.53
C GLU A 560 18.21 4.78 22.41
N LEU A 561 19.06 3.74 22.43
CA LEU A 561 18.85 2.55 23.27
C LEU A 561 18.77 2.88 24.77
N LYS A 562 19.55 3.84 25.25
CA LYS A 562 19.45 4.33 26.63
C LYS A 562 18.11 5.01 26.90
N ARG A 563 17.63 5.85 25.97
CA ARG A 563 16.35 6.55 26.10
C ARG A 563 15.18 5.57 26.08
N GLU A 564 15.20 4.61 25.16
CA GLU A 564 14.19 3.55 25.07
C GLU A 564 14.16 2.66 26.31
N ALA A 565 15.33 2.36 26.90
CA ALA A 565 15.40 1.56 28.12
C ALA A 565 14.80 2.26 29.35
N GLU A 566 14.67 3.59 29.32
CA GLU A 566 14.08 4.41 30.39
C GLU A 566 12.59 4.71 30.15
N ASP A 567 12.04 4.40 28.97
CA ASP A 567 10.62 4.59 28.66
C ASP A 567 9.78 3.51 29.38
N PRO A 568 8.80 3.90 30.23
CA PRO A 568 7.89 2.96 30.88
C PRO A 568 6.83 2.37 29.94
N SER A 569 6.70 2.90 28.72
CA SER A 569 5.79 2.38 27.69
C SER A 569 6.31 1.05 27.15
N PRO A 570 5.44 0.05 26.88
CA PRO A 570 5.89 -1.12 26.14
C PRO A 570 6.45 -0.66 24.79
N PRO A 571 7.59 -1.21 24.31
CA PRO A 571 8.00 -0.97 22.94
C PRO A 571 6.83 -1.33 22.03
N ALA A 572 6.60 -0.52 20.99
CA ALA A 572 5.60 -0.83 19.98
C ALA A 572 5.98 -2.18 19.35
N SER A 573 5.37 -3.26 19.85
CA SER A 573 5.58 -4.66 19.47
C SER A 573 7.06 -5.05 19.34
N SER A 574 7.62 -5.69 20.37
CA SER A 574 8.81 -6.54 20.18
C SER A 574 8.58 -7.45 18.96
N PRO A 575 9.59 -7.62 18.08
CA PRO A 575 9.43 -8.21 16.75
C PRO A 575 8.86 -9.63 16.73
#